data_AF-A0A7X5FSG9-F1
#
_entry.id   AF-A0A7X5FSG9-F1
#
_cell.length_a   1.000
_cell.length_b   1.000
_cell.length_c   1.000
_cell.angle_alpha   90.00
_cell.angle_beta   90.00
_cell.angle_gamma   90.00
#
_symmetry.space_group_name_H-M   'P 1'
#
loop_
_entity.id
_entity.type
_entity.pdbx_description
1 polymer ?
#
loop_
_entity_poly.entity_id
_entity_poly.type
_entity_poly.pdbx_seq_one_letter_code
_entity_poly.pdbx_strand_id
1 'polypeptide(L)'
;MFKLVAFFQKRPSDRTILLGRMTFGFLIALILGLNLENIILILPEGLKAYETSIIYGLFIFAIVPFFMGATGICLAKRKYVRIIQICFGIVLLIAGNSLIDTKTPILVQDTITVQSGSLDYGAISESKTPSKSVNVGFWIALLGILPLLAGITGKCITSKCLKYGEVIKKIRV
;
A
#
# COMPACT_ATOMS: atom_id res chain seq x y z
N MET A 1 -6.55 -16.76 -15.87
CA MET A 1 -5.76 -15.59 -16.33
C MET A 1 -6.47 -14.66 -17.32
N PHE A 2 -7.51 -15.09 -18.06
CA PHE A 2 -8.19 -14.26 -19.09
C PHE A 2 -9.02 -13.05 -18.60
N LYS A 3 -9.37 -12.95 -17.30
CA LYS A 3 -10.22 -11.84 -16.80
C LYS A 3 -9.46 -10.53 -16.53
N LEU A 4 -8.14 -10.56 -16.30
CA LEU A 4 -7.33 -9.35 -16.13
C LEU A 4 -7.15 -8.62 -17.47
N VAL A 5 -6.94 -9.35 -18.56
CA VAL A 5 -6.87 -8.76 -19.91
C VAL A 5 -8.21 -8.13 -20.28
N ALA A 6 -9.34 -8.78 -19.96
CA ALA A 6 -10.68 -8.21 -20.15
C ALA A 6 -10.92 -6.95 -19.29
N PHE A 7 -10.35 -6.90 -18.07
CA PHE A 7 -10.36 -5.71 -17.21
C PHE A 7 -9.60 -4.54 -17.84
N PHE A 8 -8.51 -4.82 -18.56
CA PHE A 8 -7.81 -3.83 -19.37
C PHE A 8 -8.46 -3.54 -20.72
N GLN A 9 -9.43 -4.33 -21.19
CA GLN A 9 -10.16 -4.05 -22.42
C GLN A 9 -11.37 -3.14 -22.15
N LYS A 10 -12.26 -3.51 -21.22
CA LYS A 10 -13.50 -2.78 -20.92
C LYS A 10 -13.43 -2.09 -19.56
N ARG A 11 -14.02 -0.89 -19.47
CA ARG A 11 -14.15 -0.16 -18.20
C ARG A 11 -14.96 -1.00 -17.20
N PRO A 12 -14.44 -1.25 -15.98
CA PRO A 12 -15.18 -1.96 -14.94
C PRO A 12 -16.37 -1.14 -14.44
N SER A 13 -17.34 -1.80 -13.80
CA SER A 13 -18.52 -1.13 -13.25
C SER A 13 -18.15 -0.11 -12.17
N ASP A 14 -18.96 0.93 -12.00
CA ASP A 14 -18.72 1.94 -10.95
C ASP A 14 -18.62 1.32 -9.56
N ARG A 15 -19.45 0.29 -9.26
CA ARG A 15 -19.38 -0.45 -7.99
C ARG A 15 -18.03 -1.16 -7.82
N THR A 16 -17.52 -1.79 -8.89
CA THR A 16 -16.21 -2.45 -8.87
C THR A 16 -15.08 -1.45 -8.65
N ILE A 17 -15.17 -0.25 -9.23
CA ILE A 17 -14.16 0.81 -9.04
C ILE A 17 -14.15 1.29 -7.60
N LEU A 18 -15.34 1.54 -7.02
CA LEU A 18 -15.48 1.97 -5.63
C LEU A 18 -14.98 0.90 -4.66
N LEU A 19 -15.41 -0.36 -4.86
CA LEU A 19 -14.94 -1.49 -4.06
C LEU A 19 -13.43 -1.66 -4.16
N GLY A 20 -12.87 -1.58 -5.37
CA GLY A 20 -11.42 -1.66 -5.60
C GLY A 20 -10.64 -0.58 -4.84
N ARG A 21 -11.17 0.64 -4.76
CA ARG A 21 -10.55 1.73 -3.97
C ARG A 21 -10.61 1.46 -2.47
N MET A 22 -11.75 0.95 -1.97
CA MET A 22 -11.90 0.57 -0.56
C MET A 22 -10.94 -0.57 -0.20
N THR A 23 -10.94 -1.66 -0.96
CA THR A 23 -10.07 -2.81 -0.71
C THR A 23 -8.60 -2.42 -0.79
N PHE A 24 -8.25 -1.55 -1.73
CA PHE A 24 -6.88 -1.07 -1.90
C PHE A 24 -6.41 -0.21 -0.72
N GLY A 25 -7.20 0.77 -0.29
CA GLY A 25 -6.86 1.60 0.88
C GLY A 25 -6.79 0.79 2.17
N PHE A 26 -7.75 -0.12 2.36
CA PHE A 26 -7.76 -1.04 3.51
C PHE A 26 -6.52 -1.94 3.54
N LEU A 27 -6.13 -2.49 2.39
CA LEU A 27 -4.99 -3.40 2.31
C LEU A 27 -3.65 -2.69 2.60
N ILE A 28 -3.48 -1.44 2.14
CA ILE A 28 -2.31 -0.62 2.52
C ILE A 28 -2.34 -0.33 4.02
N ALA A 29 -3.48 0.11 4.56
CA ALA A 29 -3.62 0.40 5.98
C ALA A 29 -3.34 -0.83 6.86
N LEU A 30 -3.77 -2.02 6.42
CA LEU A 30 -3.49 -3.28 7.11
C LEU A 30 -2.00 -3.62 7.09
N ILE A 31 -1.33 -3.51 5.94
CA ILE A 31 0.11 -3.78 5.82
C ILE A 31 0.92 -2.84 6.71
N LEU A 32 0.61 -1.54 6.69
CA LEU A 32 1.30 -0.55 7.52
C LEU A 32 0.97 -0.72 9.00
N GLY A 33 -0.31 -0.94 9.32
CA GLY A 33 -0.80 -1.05 10.70
C GLY A 33 -0.27 -2.28 11.43
N LEU A 34 -0.22 -3.44 10.78
CA LEU A 34 0.33 -4.66 11.37
C LEU A 34 1.85 -4.63 11.56
N ASN A 35 2.54 -3.71 10.88
CA ASN A 35 4.01 -3.62 10.92
C ASN A 35 4.51 -2.29 11.50
N LEU A 36 3.66 -1.53 12.18
CA LEU A 36 3.96 -0.15 12.59
C LEU A 36 5.18 -0.06 13.52
N GLU A 37 5.39 -1.06 14.37
CA GLU A 37 6.54 -1.16 15.29
C GLU A 37 7.84 -1.67 14.63
N ASN A 38 7.70 -2.33 13.47
CA ASN A 38 8.76 -3.03 12.76
C ASN A 38 9.30 -2.26 11.53
N ILE A 39 8.61 -1.21 11.11
CA ILE A 39 9.03 -0.32 10.03
C ILE A 39 10.21 0.53 10.52
N ILE A 40 11.29 0.53 9.74
CA ILE A 40 12.37 1.51 9.85
C ILE A 40 12.28 2.41 8.63
N LEU A 41 12.27 3.72 8.83
CA LEU A 41 12.34 4.65 7.72
C LEU A 41 13.79 5.06 7.45
N ILE A 42 14.23 4.91 6.20
CA ILE A 42 15.53 5.39 5.73
C ILE A 42 15.35 6.85 5.30
N LEU A 43 15.54 7.79 6.23
CA LEU A 43 15.46 9.23 5.95
C LEU A 43 16.84 9.91 5.93
N PRO A 44 17.01 10.94 5.08
CA PRO A 44 18.16 11.84 5.18
C PRO A 44 18.17 12.56 6.54
N GLU A 45 19.34 12.96 7.02
CA GLU A 45 19.54 13.48 8.39
C GLU A 45 18.60 14.63 8.77
N GLY A 46 18.29 15.53 7.82
CA GLY A 46 17.36 16.64 8.05
C GLY A 46 15.89 16.24 8.25
N LEU A 47 15.49 15.03 7.87
CA LEU A 47 14.11 14.54 8.02
C LEU A 47 13.91 13.52 9.14
N LYS A 48 14.99 13.07 9.81
CA LYS A 48 14.90 12.12 10.93
C LYS A 48 14.03 12.64 12.08
N ALA A 49 14.06 13.95 12.34
CA ALA A 49 13.20 14.57 13.36
C ALA A 49 11.69 14.43 13.07
N TYR A 50 11.32 14.15 11.82
CA TYR A 50 9.92 14.02 11.37
C TYR A 50 9.50 12.56 11.11
N GLU A 51 10.31 11.59 11.50
CA GLU A 51 10.06 10.15 11.24
C GLU A 51 8.64 9.74 11.65
N THR A 52 8.25 10.01 12.90
CA THR A 52 6.91 9.73 13.44
C THR A 52 5.80 10.38 12.61
N SER A 53 5.98 11.65 12.23
CA SER A 53 5.01 12.39 11.41
C SER A 53 4.88 11.79 10.01
N ILE A 54 5.96 11.27 9.45
CA ILE A 54 5.98 10.65 8.12
C ILE A 54 5.30 9.28 8.16
N ILE A 55 5.47 8.48 9.21
CA ILE A 55 4.72 7.22 9.43
C ILE A 55 3.22 7.51 9.46
N TYR A 56 2.78 8.46 10.30
CA TYR A 56 1.37 8.83 10.37
C TYR A 56 0.85 9.42 9.06
N GLY A 57 1.68 10.21 8.36
CA GLY A 57 1.38 10.71 7.02
C GLY A 57 1.13 9.58 6.02
N LEU A 58 1.95 8.53 6.03
CA LEU A 58 1.77 7.34 5.19
C LEU A 58 0.47 6.60 5.51
N PHE A 59 0.10 6.53 6.79
CA PHE A 59 -1.15 5.92 7.23
C PHE A 59 -2.38 6.72 6.79
N ILE A 60 -2.34 8.06 6.94
CA ILE A 60 -3.39 8.95 6.42
C ILE A 60 -3.50 8.80 4.90
N PHE A 61 -2.37 8.71 4.20
CA PHE A 61 -2.33 8.52 2.75
C PHE A 61 -3.01 7.21 2.30
N ALA A 62 -2.89 6.14 3.09
CA ALA A 62 -3.58 4.87 2.87
C ALA A 62 -5.10 4.96 3.05
N ILE A 63 -5.56 5.84 3.94
CA ILE A 63 -6.97 6.03 4.29
C ILE A 63 -7.73 6.86 3.23
N VAL A 64 -7.06 7.78 2.52
CA VAL A 64 -7.67 8.59 1.45
C VAL A 64 -8.41 7.76 0.39
N PRO A 65 -7.82 6.74 -0.26
CA PRO A 65 -8.52 5.91 -1.24
C PRO A 65 -9.68 5.12 -0.63
N PHE A 66 -9.59 4.75 0.65
CA PHE A 66 -10.68 4.10 1.37
C PHE A 66 -11.90 5.02 1.48
N PHE A 67 -11.74 6.25 2.00
CA PHE A 67 -12.84 7.21 2.09
C PHE A 67 -13.40 7.59 0.73
N MET A 68 -12.54 7.77 -0.28
CA MET A 68 -12.99 8.08 -1.64
C MET A 68 -13.78 6.90 -2.25
N GLY A 69 -13.44 5.66 -1.89
CA GLY A 69 -14.20 4.48 -2.27
C GLY A 69 -15.55 4.39 -1.55
N ALA A 70 -15.58 4.65 -0.24
CA ALA A 70 -16.79 4.55 0.59
C ALA A 70 -17.84 5.63 0.26
N THR A 71 -17.39 6.87 0.09
CA THR A 71 -18.27 8.01 -0.19
C THR A 71 -18.66 8.13 -1.67
N GLY A 72 -17.84 7.56 -2.56
CA GLY A 72 -18.00 7.71 -4.01
C GLY A 72 -17.92 9.16 -4.50
N ILE A 73 -17.32 10.05 -3.70
CA ILE A 73 -17.10 11.45 -4.04
C ILE A 73 -16.14 11.55 -5.22
N CYS A 74 -16.38 12.52 -6.10
CA CYS A 74 -15.40 12.92 -7.09
C CYS A 74 -14.69 14.20 -6.67
N LEU A 75 -13.36 14.14 -6.63
CA LEU A 75 -12.53 15.27 -6.20
C LEU A 75 -12.30 16.30 -7.31
N ALA A 76 -12.25 15.86 -8.58
CA ALA A 76 -11.87 16.74 -9.68
C ALA A 76 -12.33 16.21 -11.05
N LYS A 77 -12.14 17.04 -12.08
CA LYS A 77 -12.32 16.62 -13.49
C LYS A 77 -11.42 15.44 -13.83
N ARG A 78 -11.85 14.63 -14.80
CA ARG A 78 -11.16 13.41 -15.27
C ARG A 78 -9.64 13.57 -15.44
N LYS A 79 -9.17 14.67 -16.05
CA LYS A 79 -7.73 14.91 -16.28
C LYS A 79 -6.94 14.94 -14.97
N TYR A 80 -7.45 15.64 -13.96
CA TYR A 80 -6.79 15.76 -12.67
C TYR A 80 -6.87 14.47 -11.84
N VAL A 81 -7.99 13.76 -11.87
CA VAL A 81 -8.12 12.46 -11.18
C VAL A 81 -7.08 11.46 -11.71
N ARG A 82 -6.81 11.45 -13.02
CA ARG A 82 -5.73 10.62 -13.60
C ARG A 82 -4.36 11.00 -13.06
N ILE A 83 -4.05 12.30 -13.03
CA ILE A 83 -2.78 12.81 -12.51
C ILE A 83 -2.61 12.41 -11.04
N ILE A 84 -3.63 12.62 -10.21
CA ILE A 84 -3.62 12.25 -8.79
C ILE A 84 -3.35 10.75 -8.62
N GLN A 85 -4.00 9.88 -9.41
CA GLN A 85 -3.76 8.43 -9.36
C GLN A 85 -2.32 8.05 -9.75
N ILE A 86 -1.75 8.71 -10.75
CA ILE A 86 -0.35 8.51 -11.16
C ILE A 86 0.60 8.98 -10.06
N CYS A 87 0.42 10.20 -9.55
CA CYS A 87 1.23 10.75 -8.46
C CYS A 87 1.16 9.85 -7.23
N PHE A 88 -0.04 9.38 -6.88
CA PHE A 88 -0.25 8.46 -5.77
C PHE A 88 0.55 7.17 -5.95
N GLY A 89 0.54 6.56 -7.14
CA GLY A 89 1.33 5.37 -7.43
C GLY A 89 2.84 5.60 -7.39
N ILE A 90 3.32 6.72 -7.91
CA ILE A 90 4.74 7.10 -7.84
C ILE A 90 5.18 7.28 -6.39
N VAL A 91 4.38 7.97 -5.57
CA VAL A 91 4.67 8.17 -4.14
C VAL A 91 4.77 6.83 -3.42
N LEU A 92 3.87 5.88 -3.68
CA LEU A 92 3.94 4.54 -3.07
C LEU A 92 5.17 3.74 -3.54
N LEU A 93 5.55 3.86 -4.82
CA LEU A 93 6.76 3.20 -5.33
C LEU A 93 8.03 3.73 -4.66
N ILE A 94 8.15 5.05 -4.56
CA ILE A 94 9.30 5.69 -3.90
C ILE A 94 9.29 5.37 -2.40
N ALA A 95 8.14 5.48 -1.74
CA ALA A 95 8.03 5.19 -0.32
C ALA A 95 8.34 3.72 -0.01
N GLY A 96 7.78 2.79 -0.77
CA GLY A 96 8.02 1.37 -0.58
C GLY A 96 9.46 0.95 -0.88
N ASN A 97 10.08 1.47 -1.94
CA ASN A 97 11.40 1.01 -2.36
C ASN A 97 12.57 1.75 -1.69
N SER A 98 12.38 3.02 -1.33
CA SER A 98 13.48 3.89 -0.90
C SER A 98 13.32 4.43 0.52
N LEU A 99 12.10 4.48 1.06
CA LEU A 99 11.86 5.02 2.40
C LEU A 99 11.62 3.93 3.45
N ILE A 100 10.95 2.82 3.10
CA ILE A 100 10.53 1.80 4.08
C ILE A 100 11.46 0.60 4.03
N ASP A 101 12.10 0.32 5.16
CA ASP A 101 12.74 -0.96 5.44
C ASP A 101 12.04 -1.65 6.62
N THR A 102 12.31 -2.93 6.80
CA THR A 102 11.76 -3.72 7.91
C THR A 102 12.88 -4.27 8.74
N LYS A 103 12.78 -4.13 10.06
CA LYS A 103 13.71 -4.78 11.01
C LYS A 103 13.81 -6.26 10.64
N THR A 104 14.97 -6.68 10.16
CA THR A 104 15.28 -8.10 10.06
C THR A 104 15.36 -8.63 11.50
N PRO A 105 14.77 -9.79 11.82
CA PRO A 105 14.99 -10.40 13.12
C PRO A 105 16.48 -10.66 13.25
N ILE A 106 17.08 -10.10 14.30
CA ILE A 106 18.49 -10.28 14.64
C ILE A 106 18.72 -11.79 14.80
N LEU A 107 19.64 -12.35 14.00
CA LEU A 107 20.16 -13.70 14.21
C LEU A 107 20.86 -13.72 15.58
N VAL A 108 20.23 -14.37 16.55
CA VAL A 108 20.95 -14.81 17.76
C VAL A 108 21.82 -15.98 17.31
N GLN A 109 23.12 -15.75 17.30
CA GLN A 109 24.12 -16.77 16.98
C GLN A 109 24.37 -17.61 18.23
N ASP A 110 23.59 -18.67 18.41
CA ASP A 110 23.89 -19.64 19.46
C ASP A 110 25.11 -20.47 19.05
N THR A 111 26.22 -20.22 19.74
CA THR A 111 27.41 -21.05 19.65
C THR A 111 27.18 -22.26 20.57
N ILE A 112 26.76 -23.40 20.01
CA ILE A 112 26.70 -24.65 20.78
C ILE A 112 28.00 -25.44 20.52
N THR A 113 28.99 -25.29 21.39
CA THR A 113 30.05 -26.28 21.56
C THR A 113 29.52 -27.44 22.40
N VAL A 114 29.11 -28.53 21.77
CA VAL A 114 28.75 -29.78 22.48
C VAL A 114 30.03 -30.54 22.81
N GLN A 115 30.45 -30.52 24.07
CA GLN A 115 31.30 -31.59 24.62
C GLN A 115 30.39 -32.64 25.27
N SER A 116 30.71 -33.88 24.93
CA SER A 116 30.03 -35.14 25.25
C SER A 116 29.61 -35.30 26.71
N GLY A 117 28.36 -35.74 26.93
CA GLY A 117 28.04 -36.63 28.06
C GLY A 117 27.11 -36.09 29.15
N SER A 118 26.00 -35.43 28.81
CA SER A 118 24.76 -35.40 29.61
C SER A 118 23.70 -34.61 28.85
N LEU A 119 22.51 -35.18 28.65
CA LEU A 119 21.36 -34.45 28.10
C LEU A 119 20.59 -33.84 29.28
N ASP A 120 20.93 -32.60 29.61
CA ASP A 120 20.18 -31.80 30.58
C ASP A 120 18.96 -31.18 29.87
N TYR A 121 17.76 -31.65 30.23
CA TYR A 121 16.49 -31.16 29.66
C TYR A 121 16.20 -29.69 30.01
N GLY A 122 16.96 -29.08 30.94
CA GLY A 122 16.92 -27.64 31.21
C GLY A 122 17.58 -26.76 30.15
N ALA A 123 18.30 -27.34 29.18
CA ALA A 123 19.03 -26.62 28.13
C ALA A 123 18.26 -26.50 26.79
N ILE A 124 17.00 -26.92 26.73
CA ILE A 124 16.16 -26.71 25.55
C ILE A 124 15.69 -25.25 25.56
N SER A 125 16.53 -24.34 25.07
CA SER A 125 16.06 -23.00 24.70
C SER A 125 15.05 -23.14 23.56
N GLU A 126 13.91 -22.45 23.68
CA GLU A 126 12.95 -22.33 22.58
C GLU A 126 13.71 -21.86 21.34
N SER A 127 13.83 -22.74 20.35
CA SER A 127 14.21 -22.33 19.00
C SER A 127 13.05 -21.47 18.46
N LYS A 128 13.11 -20.17 18.74
CA LYS A 128 12.35 -19.18 17.98
C LYS A 128 12.91 -19.21 16.57
N THR A 129 12.32 -20.06 15.73
CA THR A 129 12.47 -19.96 14.27
C THR A 129 12.28 -18.49 13.91
N PRO A 130 13.29 -17.79 13.34
CA PRO A 130 13.13 -16.39 13.02
C PRO A 130 12.01 -16.29 12.00
N SER A 131 10.87 -15.76 12.44
CA SER A 131 9.77 -15.43 11.56
C SER A 131 10.31 -14.46 10.54
N LYS A 132 10.41 -14.89 9.28
CA LYS A 132 10.85 -14.07 8.16
C LYS A 132 10.07 -12.75 8.21
N SER A 133 10.75 -11.63 8.44
CA SER A 133 10.09 -10.32 8.47
C SER A 133 9.43 -10.08 7.12
N VAL A 134 8.15 -9.69 7.15
CA VAL A 134 7.43 -9.34 5.92
C VAL A 134 8.09 -8.09 5.38
N ASN A 135 8.61 -8.13 4.15
CA ASN A 135 9.20 -6.94 3.52
C ASN A 135 8.08 -5.95 3.14
N VAL A 136 7.74 -5.07 4.08
CA VAL A 136 6.66 -4.09 3.94
C VAL A 136 6.93 -3.15 2.77
N GLY A 137 8.17 -2.69 2.61
CA GLY A 137 8.58 -1.79 1.54
C GLY A 137 8.25 -2.36 0.15
N PHE A 138 8.61 -3.63 -0.08
CA PHE A 138 8.29 -4.35 -1.31
C PHE A 138 6.78 -4.38 -1.60
N TRP A 139 5.95 -4.72 -0.60
CA TRP A 139 4.50 -4.81 -0.79
C TRP A 139 3.87 -3.44 -1.06
N ILE A 140 4.32 -2.38 -0.38
CA ILE A 140 3.87 -1.01 -0.62
C ILE A 140 4.24 -0.55 -2.03
N ALA A 141 5.47 -0.84 -2.48
CA ALA A 141 5.91 -0.54 -3.83
C ALA A 141 5.10 -1.30 -4.90
N LEU A 142 4.88 -2.61 -4.68
CA LEU A 142 4.07 -3.44 -5.57
C LEU A 142 2.64 -2.91 -5.71
N LEU A 143 2.04 -2.48 -4.60
CA LEU A 143 0.70 -1.88 -4.61
C LEU A 143 0.67 -0.52 -5.32
N GLY A 144 1.77 0.23 -5.33
CA GLY A 144 1.92 1.48 -6.09
C GLY A 144 1.74 1.33 -7.60
N ILE A 145 1.96 0.14 -8.16
CA ILE A 145 1.75 -0.14 -9.60
C ILE A 145 0.27 -0.03 -9.99
N LEU A 146 -0.64 -0.44 -9.11
CA LEU A 146 -2.09 -0.44 -9.39
C LEU A 146 -2.67 0.96 -9.66
N PRO A 147 -2.49 1.97 -8.79
CA PRO A 147 -2.95 3.33 -9.04
C PRO A 147 -2.21 3.98 -10.21
N LEU A 148 -0.93 3.62 -10.44
CA LEU A 148 -0.17 4.09 -11.60
C LEU A 148 -0.82 3.63 -12.92
N LEU A 149 -1.08 2.33 -13.06
CA LEU A 149 -1.78 1.77 -14.23
C LEU A 149 -3.22 2.31 -14.35
N ALA A 150 -3.92 2.47 -13.23
CA ALA A 150 -5.26 3.03 -13.20
C ALA A 150 -5.30 4.47 -13.72
N GLY A 151 -4.33 5.30 -13.36
CA GLY A 151 -4.23 6.69 -13.81
C GLY A 151 -3.80 6.80 -15.28
N ILE A 152 -2.81 6.00 -15.71
CA ILE A 152 -2.37 5.93 -17.12
C ILE A 152 -3.52 5.50 -18.02
N THR A 153 -4.23 4.42 -17.67
CA THR A 153 -5.36 3.92 -18.48
C THR A 153 -6.61 4.80 -18.32
N GLY A 154 -6.77 5.49 -17.20
CA GLY A 154 -7.94 6.29 -16.87
C GLY A 154 -9.24 5.47 -16.78
N LYS A 155 -9.13 4.13 -16.65
CA LYS A 155 -10.28 3.21 -16.64
C LYS A 155 -10.93 3.08 -15.26
N CYS A 156 -10.19 3.34 -14.18
CA CYS A 156 -10.69 3.27 -12.79
C CYS A 156 -11.28 4.60 -12.29
N ILE A 157 -11.99 5.33 -13.17
CA ILE A 157 -12.69 6.58 -12.86
C ILE A 157 -14.19 6.29 -12.93
N THR A 158 -14.95 6.70 -11.91
CA THR A 158 -16.41 6.49 -11.82
C THR A 158 -17.19 7.39 -12.78
N SER A 159 -18.44 7.04 -13.09
CA SER A 159 -19.26 7.80 -14.05
C SER A 159 -19.60 9.18 -13.50
N LYS A 160 -19.83 9.28 -12.18
CA LYS A 160 -19.94 10.55 -11.46
C LYS A 160 -18.74 11.46 -11.69
N CYS A 161 -17.53 10.89 -11.69
CA CYS A 161 -16.31 11.64 -11.99
C CYS A 161 -16.15 12.04 -13.45
N LEU A 162 -16.68 11.26 -14.38
CA LEU A 162 -16.64 11.60 -15.80
C LEU A 162 -17.51 12.83 -16.11
N LYS A 163 -18.65 12.94 -15.44
CA LYS A 163 -19.61 14.05 -15.58
C LYS A 163 -19.34 15.23 -14.64
N TYR A 164 -18.21 15.19 -13.90
CA TYR A 164 -17.91 16.18 -12.88
C TYR A 164 -17.70 17.58 -13.47
N GLY A 165 -18.57 18.52 -13.11
CA GLY A 165 -18.55 19.89 -13.62
C GLY A 165 -19.09 20.04 -15.05
N GLU A 166 -19.79 19.04 -15.59
CA GLU A 166 -20.56 19.20 -16.83
C GLU A 166 -21.85 19.98 -16.56
N VAL A 167 -22.07 21.07 -17.29
CA VAL A 167 -23.34 21.80 -17.29
C VAL A 167 -24.31 21.06 -18.23
N ILE A 168 -25.47 20.64 -17.73
CA ILE A 168 -26.50 19.98 -18.55
C ILE A 168 -27.08 21.01 -19.51
N LYS A 169 -26.66 20.96 -20.79
CA LYS A 169 -27.09 21.93 -21.81
C LYS A 169 -28.39 21.55 -22.53
N LYS A 170 -28.83 20.29 -22.49
CA LYS A 170 -30.10 19.83 -23.07
C LYS A 170 -30.61 18.61 -22.30
N ILE A 171 -31.87 18.67 -21.84
CA ILE A 171 -32.65 17.52 -21.41
C ILE A 171 -33.43 17.04 -22.63
N ARG A 172 -33.15 15.82 -23.11
CA ARG A 172 -34.07 15.15 -24.04
C ARG A 172 -35.08 14.40 -23.19
N VAL A 173 -36.33 14.86 -23.25
CA VAL A 173 -37.52 14.16 -22.72
C VAL A 173 -37.97 13.15 -23.76
#